data_AF-A0A534IKQ4-F1
#
_entry.id   AF-A0A534IKQ4-F1
#
_cell.length_a   1.000
_cell.length_b   1.000
_cell.length_c   1.000
_cell.angle_alpha   90.00
_cell.angle_beta   90.00
_cell.angle_gamma   90.00
#
_symmetry.space_group_name_H-M   'P 1'
#
loop_
_entity.id
_entity.type
_entity.pdbx_description
1 polymer ?
#
loop_
_entity_poly.entity_id
_entity_poly.type
_entity_poly.pdbx_seq_one_letter_code
_entity_poly.pdbx_strand_id
1 'polypeptide(L)'
;TDGTGTWNRSAGAFGWSGRAFPDDTASFDPFQNLPFSASITVTLRAAIARDPAGNPLDGNGDGTPDGSPQDDVVWSFAIETRDLTPPTVVGINPANGATDVRETTGVTTTFSEAMNATTVEDGFSLWDAVRTWTGADGSFVWGPGGDVVAYTPAGTLSMSPSPPPPRM
;
A
#
# COMPACT_ATOMS: atom_id res chain seq x y z
N THR A 1 -16.64 -16.74 7.96
CA THR A 1 -17.56 -16.40 6.87
C THR A 1 -17.34 -14.94 6.51
N ASP A 2 -17.49 -14.57 5.25
CA ASP A 2 -17.40 -13.18 4.76
C ASP A 2 -18.79 -12.55 4.54
N GLY A 3 -19.85 -13.18 5.06
CA GLY A 3 -21.24 -12.81 4.81
C GLY A 3 -21.86 -13.46 3.57
N THR A 4 -21.05 -14.08 2.69
CA THR A 4 -21.50 -14.76 1.46
C THR A 4 -21.01 -16.20 1.33
N GLY A 5 -19.90 -16.55 1.98
CA GLY A 5 -19.25 -17.86 1.92
C GLY A 5 -18.62 -18.27 3.26
N THR A 6 -18.42 -19.58 3.43
CA THR A 6 -17.72 -20.15 4.60
C THR A 6 -16.35 -20.67 4.19
N TRP A 7 -15.33 -20.14 4.84
CA TRP A 7 -13.93 -20.49 4.62
C TRP A 7 -13.53 -21.55 5.64
N ASN A 8 -13.41 -22.81 5.21
CA ASN A 8 -13.06 -23.96 6.05
C ASN A 8 -11.82 -24.68 5.49
N ARG A 9 -11.52 -25.89 5.96
CA ARG A 9 -10.36 -26.70 5.50
C ARG A 9 -10.30 -26.96 4.00
N SER A 10 -11.40 -26.86 3.24
CA SER A 10 -11.35 -26.98 1.77
C SER A 10 -11.03 -25.66 1.07
N ALA A 11 -11.09 -24.52 1.78
CA ALA A 11 -10.87 -23.19 1.26
C ALA A 11 -9.44 -22.66 1.53
N GLY A 12 -8.59 -23.45 2.18
CA GLY A 12 -7.23 -23.08 2.52
C GLY A 12 -6.47 -24.20 3.23
N ALA A 13 -5.22 -23.93 3.57
CA ALA A 13 -4.37 -24.83 4.33
C ALA A 13 -4.26 -24.39 5.80
N PHE A 14 -4.25 -25.36 6.72
CA PHE A 14 -3.92 -25.10 8.12
C PHE A 14 -2.45 -25.42 8.38
N GLY A 15 -1.76 -24.51 9.05
CA GLY A 15 -0.42 -24.69 9.57
C GLY A 15 -0.41 -24.67 11.09
N TRP A 16 0.58 -25.32 11.68
CA TRP A 16 0.87 -25.22 13.11
C TRP A 16 2.32 -24.79 13.28
N SER A 17 2.52 -23.86 14.21
CA SER A 17 3.81 -23.33 14.61
C SER A 17 3.78 -23.04 16.10
N GLY A 18 4.87 -22.52 16.64
CA GLY A 18 5.08 -22.52 18.07
C GLY A 18 5.84 -21.33 18.62
N ARG A 19 5.35 -20.75 19.71
CA ARG A 19 6.10 -19.74 20.49
C ARG A 19 6.57 -20.27 21.84
N ALA A 20 5.73 -21.03 22.55
CA ALA A 20 6.05 -21.72 23.80
C ALA A 20 6.18 -23.25 23.58
N PHE A 21 5.34 -23.83 22.72
CA PHE A 21 5.43 -25.22 22.25
C PHE A 21 5.39 -25.26 20.72
N PRO A 22 5.97 -26.28 20.04
CA PRO A 22 6.06 -26.32 18.58
C PRO A 22 4.74 -26.18 17.81
N ASP A 23 3.59 -26.38 18.47
CA ASP A 23 2.25 -26.49 17.91
C ASP A 23 1.20 -25.66 18.67
N ASP A 24 1.59 -24.60 19.37
CA ASP A 24 0.66 -23.74 20.11
C ASP A 24 0.00 -22.62 19.28
N THR A 25 0.42 -22.46 18.02
CA THR A 25 -0.04 -21.39 17.14
C THR A 25 -0.58 -21.97 15.83
N ALA A 26 -1.90 -21.89 15.66
CA ALA A 26 -2.58 -22.25 14.41
C ALA A 26 -2.57 -21.10 13.41
N SER A 27 -2.31 -21.39 12.14
CA SER A 27 -2.49 -20.47 11.01
C SER A 27 -3.43 -21.05 9.97
N PHE A 28 -4.12 -20.18 9.25
CA PHE A 28 -4.95 -20.54 8.10
C PHE A 28 -4.53 -19.69 6.91
N ASP A 29 -4.12 -20.34 5.83
CA ASP A 29 -3.73 -19.72 4.56
C ASP A 29 -4.82 -19.99 3.51
N PRO A 30 -5.66 -19.00 3.17
CA PRO A 30 -6.75 -19.20 2.23
C PRO A 30 -6.23 -19.34 0.80
N PHE A 31 -6.81 -20.27 0.02
CA PHE A 31 -6.41 -20.47 -1.38
C PHE A 31 -6.89 -19.37 -2.33
N GLN A 32 -7.83 -18.55 -1.88
CA GLN A 32 -8.31 -17.38 -2.61
C GLN A 32 -8.15 -16.15 -1.74
N ASN A 33 -7.90 -15.02 -2.39
CA ASN A 33 -7.87 -13.74 -1.71
C ASN A 33 -9.22 -13.47 -1.04
N LEU A 34 -9.16 -12.90 0.16
CA LEU A 34 -10.36 -12.42 0.83
C LEU A 34 -10.94 -11.22 0.05
N PRO A 35 -12.27 -11.13 -0.10
CA PRO A 35 -12.88 -10.08 -0.90
C PRO A 35 -12.70 -8.70 -0.27
N PHE A 36 -12.43 -7.68 -1.09
CA PHE A 36 -12.35 -6.28 -0.64
C PHE A 36 -13.66 -5.82 0.00
N SER A 37 -13.53 -4.91 0.98
CA SER A 37 -14.66 -4.34 1.74
C SER A 37 -15.50 -5.38 2.47
N ALA A 38 -15.02 -6.62 2.62
CA ALA A 38 -15.75 -7.68 3.31
C ALA A 38 -15.49 -7.65 4.81
N SER A 39 -16.53 -7.95 5.58
CA SER A 39 -16.41 -8.23 7.01
C SER A 39 -16.24 -9.73 7.22
N ILE A 40 -15.06 -10.15 7.65
CA ILE A 40 -14.74 -11.53 7.92
C ILE A 40 -15.02 -11.83 9.39
N THR A 41 -15.76 -12.90 9.66
CA THR A 41 -15.93 -13.45 11.01
C THR A 41 -15.29 -14.82 11.09
N VAL A 42 -14.46 -15.03 12.09
CA VAL A 42 -13.84 -16.32 12.41
C VAL A 42 -14.52 -16.89 13.65
N THR A 43 -14.74 -18.19 13.63
CA THR A 43 -15.33 -18.94 14.75
C THR A 43 -14.50 -20.19 14.98
N LEU A 44 -13.87 -20.27 16.15
CA LEU A 44 -13.27 -21.49 16.66
C LEU A 44 -14.25 -22.15 17.63
N ARG A 45 -14.77 -23.32 17.25
CA ARG A 45 -15.81 -24.00 18.02
C ARG A 45 -15.23 -24.87 19.14
N ALA A 46 -15.60 -24.59 20.38
CA ALA A 46 -15.16 -25.35 21.54
C ALA A 46 -15.72 -26.77 21.60
N ALA A 47 -16.87 -27.04 20.96
CA ALA A 47 -17.42 -28.39 20.85
C ALA A 47 -16.48 -29.39 20.13
N ILE A 48 -15.51 -28.89 19.35
CA ILE A 48 -14.60 -29.72 18.55
C ILE A 48 -13.15 -29.51 18.95
N ALA A 49 -12.74 -28.27 19.26
CA ALA A 49 -11.37 -27.94 19.62
C ALA A 49 -10.95 -28.63 20.92
N ARG A 50 -9.84 -29.38 20.88
CA ARG A 50 -9.28 -30.12 22.00
C ARG A 50 -7.76 -30.06 21.99
N ASP A 51 -7.15 -30.13 23.16
CA ASP A 51 -5.71 -30.35 23.29
C ASP A 51 -5.31 -31.81 22.95
N PRO A 52 -4.01 -32.14 22.89
CA PRO A 52 -3.57 -33.52 22.62
C PRO A 52 -3.98 -34.57 23.67
N ALA A 53 -4.29 -34.15 24.90
CA ALA A 53 -4.81 -35.03 25.95
C ALA A 53 -6.34 -35.23 25.84
N GLY A 54 -7.00 -34.52 24.93
CA GLY A 54 -8.44 -34.60 24.67
C GLY A 54 -9.28 -33.60 25.49
N ASN A 55 -8.65 -32.71 26.25
CA ASN A 55 -9.36 -31.69 27.03
C ASN A 55 -10.00 -30.69 26.07
N PRO A 56 -11.31 -30.39 26.21
CA PRO A 56 -11.99 -29.38 25.40
C PRO A 56 -11.45 -27.97 25.64
N LEU A 57 -11.57 -27.13 24.62
CA LEU A 57 -11.24 -25.71 24.70
C LEU A 57 -12.16 -25.01 25.72
N ASP A 58 -11.55 -24.35 26.69
CA ASP A 58 -12.15 -23.33 27.55
C ASP A 58 -11.79 -21.97 26.92
N GLY A 59 -12.69 -21.45 26.10
CA GLY A 59 -12.45 -20.25 25.31
C GLY A 59 -12.59 -18.96 26.12
N ASN A 60 -13.34 -19.01 27.23
CA ASN A 60 -13.59 -17.88 28.10
C ASN A 60 -12.56 -17.77 29.27
N GLY A 61 -11.87 -18.87 29.58
CA GLY A 61 -10.79 -18.96 30.57
C GLY A 61 -11.27 -19.05 32.02
N ASP A 62 -12.51 -19.48 32.28
CA ASP A 62 -13.08 -19.57 33.63
C ASP A 62 -12.73 -20.87 34.37
N GLY A 63 -12.04 -21.79 33.70
CA GLY A 63 -11.61 -23.09 34.23
C GLY A 63 -12.64 -24.22 34.02
N THR A 64 -13.78 -23.95 33.40
CA THR A 64 -14.82 -24.92 33.09
C THR A 64 -15.10 -24.92 31.59
N PRO A 65 -14.77 -26.01 30.87
CA PRO A 65 -15.10 -26.10 29.45
C PRO A 65 -16.58 -26.44 29.26
N ASP A 66 -17.41 -25.41 29.16
CA ASP A 66 -18.86 -25.43 28.93
C ASP A 66 -19.22 -25.79 27.47
N GLY A 67 -18.26 -25.71 26.54
CA GLY A 67 -18.43 -26.10 25.15
C GLY A 67 -19.15 -25.05 24.29
N SER A 68 -19.61 -25.43 23.10
CA SER A 68 -20.24 -24.46 22.19
C SER A 68 -21.70 -24.15 22.56
N PRO A 69 -22.13 -22.88 22.52
CA PRO A 69 -21.37 -21.70 22.10
C PRO A 69 -20.64 -20.96 23.24
N GLN A 70 -20.77 -21.39 24.50
CA GLN A 70 -20.23 -20.70 25.67
C GLN A 70 -18.72 -20.42 25.58
N ASP A 71 -17.97 -21.38 25.04
CA ASP A 71 -16.52 -21.32 24.85
C ASP A 71 -16.08 -21.11 23.40
N ASP A 72 -17.03 -20.83 22.49
CA ASP A 72 -16.65 -20.51 21.12
C ASP A 72 -15.88 -19.18 21.08
N VAL A 73 -14.70 -19.20 20.47
CA VAL A 73 -13.92 -17.98 20.25
C VAL A 73 -14.36 -17.38 18.92
N VAL A 74 -14.95 -16.19 18.97
CA VAL A 74 -15.48 -15.48 17.80
C VAL A 74 -14.87 -14.09 17.70
N TRP A 75 -14.32 -13.74 16.53
CA TRP A 75 -13.84 -12.39 16.26
C TRP A 75 -14.10 -12.01 14.80
N SER A 76 -14.11 -10.70 14.55
CA SER A 76 -14.33 -10.16 13.20
C SER A 76 -13.31 -9.11 12.84
N PHE A 77 -12.99 -9.01 11.56
CA PHE A 77 -12.14 -7.97 10.97
C PHE A 77 -12.66 -7.58 9.58
N ALA A 78 -12.30 -6.39 9.11
CA ALA A 78 -12.66 -5.91 7.78
C ALA A 78 -11.46 -5.98 6.84
N ILE A 79 -11.70 -6.42 5.61
CA ILE A 79 -10.74 -6.29 4.51
C ILE A 79 -10.78 -4.85 4.00
N GLU A 80 -9.62 -4.33 3.59
CA GLU A 80 -9.48 -3.02 2.99
C GLU A 80 -10.48 -2.80 1.83
N THR A 81 -10.81 -1.54 1.59
CA THR A 81 -11.59 -1.17 0.42
C THR A 81 -10.70 -1.17 -0.81
N ARG A 82 -11.24 -1.59 -1.96
CA ARG A 82 -10.53 -1.44 -3.22
C ARG A 82 -10.35 0.04 -3.54
N ASP A 83 -9.13 0.45 -3.81
CA ASP A 83 -8.86 1.78 -4.32
C ASP A 83 -9.31 1.89 -5.80
N LEU A 84 -10.16 2.87 -6.05
CA LEU A 84 -10.74 3.20 -7.35
C LEU A 84 -10.65 4.70 -7.65
N THR A 85 -9.98 5.47 -6.78
CA THR A 85 -9.79 6.90 -6.99
C THR A 85 -8.57 7.08 -7.88
N PRO A 86 -8.68 7.75 -9.04
CA PRO A 86 -7.50 8.04 -9.84
C PRO A 86 -6.68 9.19 -9.23
N PRO A 87 -5.35 9.17 -9.39
CA PRO A 87 -4.50 10.23 -8.87
C PRO A 87 -4.66 11.50 -9.69
N THR A 88 -4.52 12.64 -9.02
CA THR A 88 -4.46 13.96 -9.64
C THR A 88 -3.18 14.67 -9.25
N VAL A 89 -2.73 15.62 -10.06
CA VAL A 89 -1.63 16.53 -9.68
C VAL A 89 -2.23 17.70 -8.92
N VAL A 90 -1.79 17.89 -7.68
CA VAL A 90 -2.29 18.94 -6.77
C VAL A 90 -1.26 20.06 -6.56
N GLY A 91 -0.01 19.85 -7.00
CA GLY A 91 1.05 20.86 -6.92
C GLY A 91 2.14 20.63 -7.94
N ILE A 92 2.69 21.74 -8.45
CA ILE A 92 3.86 21.76 -9.33
C ILE A 92 4.80 22.89 -8.91
N ASN A 93 6.10 22.64 -9.00
CA ASN A 93 7.13 23.65 -8.83
C ASN A 93 8.29 23.38 -9.82
N PRO A 94 8.82 24.38 -10.53
CA PRO A 94 8.34 25.75 -10.66
C PRO A 94 6.88 25.83 -11.09
N ALA A 95 6.17 26.88 -10.66
CA ALA A 95 4.79 27.08 -11.04
C ALA A 95 4.67 27.30 -12.56
N ASN A 96 3.53 26.92 -13.16
CA ASN A 96 3.30 27.15 -14.58
C ASN A 96 3.41 28.66 -14.91
N GLY A 97 4.22 29.00 -15.92
CA GLY A 97 4.49 30.38 -16.31
C GLY A 97 5.48 31.13 -15.40
N ALA A 98 6.16 30.45 -14.48
CA ALA A 98 7.24 31.06 -13.71
C ALA A 98 8.32 31.65 -14.64
N THR A 99 8.78 32.85 -14.32
CA THR A 99 9.87 33.55 -15.01
C THR A 99 11.10 33.63 -14.09
N ASP A 100 12.27 33.88 -14.67
CA ASP A 100 13.54 34.04 -13.93
C ASP A 100 13.88 32.88 -12.96
N VAL A 101 13.48 31.65 -13.33
CA VAL A 101 13.83 30.43 -12.59
C VAL A 101 15.31 30.08 -12.85
N ARG A 102 16.06 29.80 -11.78
CA ARG A 102 17.46 29.37 -11.91
C ARG A 102 17.55 28.06 -12.69
N GLU A 103 18.52 27.96 -13.59
CA GLU A 103 18.80 26.79 -14.44
C GLU A 103 19.15 25.49 -13.69
N THR A 104 19.45 25.57 -12.39
CA THR A 104 19.70 24.43 -11.50
C THR A 104 18.48 24.06 -10.65
N THR A 105 17.34 24.72 -10.85
CA THR A 105 16.12 24.45 -10.07
C THR A 105 15.58 23.08 -10.42
N GLY A 106 15.40 22.23 -9.42
CA GLY A 106 14.71 20.96 -9.59
C GLY A 106 13.21 21.16 -9.85
N VAL A 107 12.60 20.20 -10.53
CA VAL A 107 11.16 20.16 -10.79
C VAL A 107 10.50 19.28 -9.74
N THR A 108 9.43 19.74 -9.12
CA THR A 108 8.66 18.99 -8.12
C THR A 108 7.22 18.84 -8.59
N THR A 109 6.69 17.64 -8.44
CA THR A 109 5.28 17.32 -8.65
C THR A 109 4.70 16.72 -7.38
N THR A 110 3.53 17.20 -6.98
CA THR A 110 2.75 16.69 -5.84
C THR A 110 1.47 16.08 -6.37
N PHE A 111 1.22 14.82 -6.02
CA PHE A 111 0.04 14.05 -6.39
C PHE A 111 -0.96 14.03 -5.22
N SER A 112 -2.22 13.71 -5.50
CA SER A 112 -3.27 13.58 -4.48
C SER A 112 -3.14 12.31 -3.64
N GLU A 113 -2.33 11.35 -4.07
CA GLU A 113 -2.09 10.07 -3.41
C GLU A 113 -0.74 9.48 -3.85
N ALA A 114 -0.35 8.39 -3.20
CA ALA A 114 0.91 7.70 -3.48
C ALA A 114 0.93 7.12 -4.91
N MET A 115 2.05 7.33 -5.62
CA MET A 115 2.24 6.86 -6.99
C MET A 115 3.20 5.68 -7.06
N ASN A 116 3.10 4.88 -8.12
CA ASN A 116 4.15 3.94 -8.47
C ASN A 116 5.34 4.71 -9.07
N ALA A 117 6.44 4.76 -8.31
CA ALA A 117 7.63 5.54 -8.65
C ALA A 117 8.18 5.21 -10.04
N THR A 118 8.42 3.92 -10.33
CA THR A 118 8.96 3.47 -11.62
C THR A 118 8.11 3.95 -12.79
N THR A 119 6.78 3.83 -12.71
CA THR A 119 5.91 4.26 -13.81
C THR A 119 5.87 5.78 -14.01
N VAL A 120 6.01 6.56 -12.93
CA VAL A 120 6.10 8.03 -13.03
C VAL A 120 7.43 8.46 -13.65
N GLU A 121 8.52 7.80 -13.26
CA GLU A 121 9.87 8.08 -13.79
C GLU A 121 9.99 7.70 -15.26
N ASP A 122 9.44 6.55 -15.67
CA ASP A 122 9.38 6.12 -17.07
C ASP A 122 8.54 7.08 -17.94
N GLY A 123 7.49 7.68 -17.34
CA GLY A 123 6.63 8.67 -18.00
C GLY A 123 7.17 10.10 -18.00
N PHE A 124 8.32 10.36 -17.37
CA PHE A 124 8.84 11.71 -17.20
C PHE A 124 9.57 12.22 -18.45
N SER A 125 9.27 13.46 -18.83
CA SER A 125 10.00 14.20 -19.86
C SER A 125 10.04 15.68 -19.51
N LEU A 126 11.22 16.28 -19.63
CA LEU A 126 11.46 17.70 -19.46
C LEU A 126 12.10 18.23 -20.75
N TRP A 127 11.62 19.34 -21.28
CA TRP A 127 12.17 19.93 -22.50
C TRP A 127 12.61 21.36 -22.24
N ASP A 128 13.79 21.72 -22.76
CA ASP A 128 14.29 23.09 -22.83
C ASP A 128 14.53 23.50 -24.28
N ALA A 129 15.01 24.72 -24.52
CA ALA A 129 15.23 25.22 -25.87
C ALA A 129 16.23 24.41 -26.72
N VAL A 130 17.02 23.52 -26.11
CA VAL A 130 18.12 22.78 -26.76
C VAL A 130 17.78 21.31 -26.93
N ARG A 131 17.17 20.66 -25.93
CA ARG A 131 16.93 19.21 -25.94
C ARG A 131 15.80 18.75 -25.01
N THR A 132 15.50 17.46 -25.12
CA THR A 132 14.71 16.71 -24.15
C THR A 132 15.63 16.07 -23.11
N TRP A 133 15.16 16.09 -21.87
CA TRP A 133 15.73 15.48 -20.67
C TRP A 133 14.77 14.38 -20.21
N THR A 134 15.32 13.20 -19.98
CA THR A 134 14.61 12.02 -19.51
C THR A 134 14.96 11.71 -18.06
N GLY A 135 14.35 10.68 -17.48
CA GLY A 135 14.73 10.19 -16.17
C GLY A 135 16.23 9.87 -16.04
N ALA A 136 16.88 9.41 -17.12
CA ALA A 136 18.31 9.10 -17.13
C ALA A 136 19.23 10.34 -17.10
N ASP A 137 18.71 11.52 -17.42
CA ASP A 137 19.47 12.78 -17.46
C ASP A 137 19.48 13.52 -16.11
N GLY A 138 19.00 12.88 -15.05
CA GLY A 138 18.88 13.49 -13.72
C GLY A 138 18.67 12.45 -12.64
N SER A 139 18.11 12.89 -11.53
CA SER A 139 17.79 12.04 -10.38
C SER A 139 16.43 12.39 -9.81
N PHE A 140 15.69 11.38 -9.38
CA PHE A 140 14.43 11.53 -8.66
C PHE A 140 14.64 11.32 -7.17
N VAL A 141 13.98 12.14 -6.36
CA VAL A 141 13.88 11.98 -4.92
C VAL A 141 12.40 11.98 -4.55
N TRP A 142 11.95 10.85 -3.99
CA TRP A 142 10.57 10.67 -3.54
C TRP A 142 10.42 11.04 -2.06
N GLY A 143 9.31 11.69 -1.74
CA GLY A 143 8.87 11.92 -0.36
C GLY A 143 8.41 10.62 0.31
N PRO A 144 8.35 10.60 1.66
CA PRO A 144 8.00 9.40 2.42
C PRO A 144 6.58 8.88 2.16
N GLY A 145 5.67 9.75 1.67
CA GLY A 145 4.31 9.37 1.28
C GLY A 145 4.20 8.78 -0.13
N GLY A 146 5.27 8.81 -0.94
CA GLY A 146 5.23 8.39 -2.35
C GLY A 146 4.34 9.27 -3.24
N ASP A 147 3.88 10.40 -2.73
CA ASP A 147 2.95 11.36 -3.35
C ASP A 147 3.65 12.66 -3.78
N VAL A 148 4.94 12.81 -3.47
CA VAL A 148 5.78 13.94 -3.90
C VAL A 148 7.04 13.41 -4.53
N VAL A 149 7.37 13.92 -5.72
CA VAL A 149 8.62 13.62 -6.41
C VAL A 149 9.33 14.91 -6.81
N ALA A 150 10.63 14.97 -6.55
CA ALA A 150 11.51 16.01 -7.04
C ALA A 150 12.52 15.43 -8.05
N TYR A 151 12.54 15.96 -9.27
CA TYR A 151 13.54 15.70 -10.29
C TYR A 151 14.62 16.79 -10.27
N THR A 152 15.88 16.39 -10.11
CA THR A 152 17.04 17.28 -10.25
C THR A 152 17.80 16.93 -11.52
N PRO A 153 17.83 17.81 -12.54
CA PRO A 153 18.64 17.61 -13.74
C PRO A 153 20.12 17.45 -13.37
N ALA A 154 20.84 16.54 -14.04
CA ALA A 154 22.28 16.33 -13.80
C ALA A 154 23.17 17.45 -14.37
N GLY A 155 22.59 18.40 -15.11
CA GLY A 155 23.25 19.57 -15.67
C GLY A 155 22.34 20.80 -15.66
N THR A 156 22.86 21.94 -16.08
CA THR A 156 22.09 23.20 -16.15
C THR A 156 21.11 23.18 -17.31
N LEU A 157 19.86 23.57 -17.04
CA LEU A 157 18.86 23.79 -18.07
C LEU A 157 19.22 25.02 -18.92
N SER A 158 18.85 25.01 -20.20
CA SER A 158 19.19 26.11 -21.10
C SER A 158 18.40 27.38 -20.76
N MET A 159 19.08 28.53 -20.72
CA MET A 159 18.41 29.82 -20.57
C MET A 159 17.51 30.13 -21.76
N SER A 160 16.39 30.82 -21.51
CA SER A 160 15.58 31.39 -22.59
C SER A 160 16.40 32.44 -23.35
N PRO A 161 16.29 32.52 -24.70
CA PRO A 161 17.00 33.53 -25.46
C PRO A 161 16.59 34.93 -24.99
N SER A 162 17.57 35.82 -24.77
CA SER A 162 17.30 37.22 -24.42
C SER A 162 16.41 37.86 -25.50
N PRO A 163 15.38 38.63 -25.15
CA PRO A 163 14.65 39.43 -26.13
C PRO A 163 15.64 40.38 -26.84
N PRO A 164 15.45 40.63 -28.16
CA PRO A 164 16.30 41.54 -28.90
C PRO A 164 16.22 42.96 -28.30
N PRO A 165 17.32 43.74 -28.33
CA PRO A 165 17.29 45.12 -27.84
C PRO A 165 16.25 45.93 -28.62
N PRO A 166 15.55 46.88 -27.97
CA PRO A 166 14.60 47.75 -28.65
C PRO A 166 15.31 48.51 -29.78
N ARG A 167 14.69 48.57 -30.96
CA ARG A 167 15.19 49.39 -32.07
C ARG A 167 15.16 50.86 -31.62
N MET A 168 16.34 51.49 -31.62
CA MET A 168 16.48 52.95 -31.46
C MET A 168 16.00 53.68 -32.71
#